data_AF-A0A953E7L3-F1
#
_entry.id   AF-A0A953E7L3-F1
#
_cell.length_a   1.000
_cell.length_b   1.000
_cell.length_c   1.000
_cell.angle_alpha   90.00
_cell.angle_beta   90.00
_cell.angle_gamma   90.00
#
_symmetry.space_group_name_H-M   'P 1'
#
loop_
_entity.id
_entity.type
_entity.pdbx_description
1 polymer ?
#
loop_
_entity_poly.entity_id
_entity_poly.type
_entity_poly.pdbx_seq_one_letter_code
_entity_poly.pdbx_strand_id
1 'polypeptide(L)'
;MAASLGDAAQPMVRVWDPFVRLFHGSLAGLFALAFVTGDEIEWLHLAAGYAIAGLVGLRVVWGFVGPRHARFADFVRPPREVFAYLRDAVRLRAPRHLGHNPAGGAMVLALLALLAGISVTGFMMTTNAFWGAEWVEELHEGLVNTML
;
A
#
# COMPACT_ATOMS: atom_id res chain seq x y z
N MET A 1 55.75 0.26 4.32
CA MET A 1 54.98 0.91 3.25
C MET A 1 53.62 0.23 3.18
N ALA A 2 52.68 0.63 4.05
CA ALA A 2 51.34 0.05 4.11
C ALA A 2 50.44 0.80 3.13
N ALA A 3 49.94 0.12 2.11
CA ALA A 3 48.94 0.68 1.20
C ALA A 3 47.64 0.90 2.00
N SER A 4 47.19 2.15 2.09
CA SER A 4 45.84 2.47 2.54
C SER A 4 44.87 1.87 1.53
N LEU A 5 44.15 0.80 1.93
CA LEU A 5 43.03 0.29 1.16
C LEU A 5 42.03 1.44 1.06
N GLY A 6 41.91 2.01 -0.14
CA GLY A 6 41.00 3.10 -0.42
C GLY A 6 39.60 2.73 0.03
N ASP A 7 38.90 3.72 0.57
CA ASP A 7 37.47 3.69 0.85
C ASP A 7 36.74 3.43 -0.47
N ALA A 8 36.67 2.17 -0.89
CA ALA A 8 35.94 1.75 -2.05
C ALA A 8 34.48 1.97 -1.71
N ALA A 9 33.95 3.12 -2.15
CA ALA A 9 32.57 3.50 -1.96
C ALA A 9 31.68 2.28 -2.26
N GLN A 10 30.99 1.79 -1.24
CA GLN A 10 30.14 0.62 -1.35
C GLN A 10 29.14 0.84 -2.48
N PRO A 11 29.01 -0.08 -3.46
CA PRO A 11 28.14 0.13 -4.60
C PRO A 11 26.68 0.30 -4.12
N MET A 12 26.09 1.47 -4.39
CA MET A 12 24.70 1.75 -4.01
C MET A 12 23.74 0.89 -4.84
N VAL A 13 22.87 0.13 -4.17
CA VAL A 13 21.83 -0.67 -4.83
C VAL A 13 20.55 0.14 -4.90
N ARG A 14 20.03 0.37 -6.11
CA ARG A 14 18.75 1.04 -6.31
C ARG A 14 17.61 0.08 -6.01
N VAL A 15 17.03 0.20 -4.82
CA VAL A 15 15.95 -0.68 -4.36
C VAL A 15 14.57 -0.11 -4.74
N TRP A 16 14.37 1.19 -4.54
CA TRP A 16 13.06 1.82 -4.70
C TRP A 16 12.89 2.47 -6.07
N ASP A 17 11.92 1.96 -6.80
CA ASP A 17 11.47 2.46 -8.09
C ASP A 17 10.80 3.84 -7.93
N PRO A 18 11.13 4.86 -8.77
CA PRO A 18 10.53 6.19 -8.68
C PRO A 18 9.01 6.21 -8.75
N PHE A 19 8.43 5.35 -9.59
CA PHE A 19 6.97 5.24 -9.70
C PHE A 19 6.35 4.80 -8.38
N VAL A 20 6.90 3.78 -7.71
CA VAL A 20 6.40 3.33 -6.40
C VAL A 20 6.47 4.44 -5.35
N ARG A 21 7.52 5.28 -5.38
CA ARG A 21 7.65 6.42 -4.46
C ARG A 21 6.60 7.49 -4.71
N LEU A 22 6.39 7.85 -5.98
CA LEU A 22 5.35 8.79 -6.37
C LEU A 22 3.97 8.26 -6.01
N PHE A 23 3.67 7.01 -6.37
CA PHE A 23 2.43 6.32 -6.03
C PHE A 23 2.16 6.39 -4.53
N HIS A 24 3.13 6.06 -3.68
CA HIS A 24 2.92 6.02 -2.24
C HIS A 24 2.63 7.42 -1.67
N GLY A 25 3.41 8.43 -2.07
CA GLY A 25 3.17 9.81 -1.65
C GLY A 25 1.82 10.35 -2.12
N SER A 26 1.46 10.10 -3.37
CA SER A 26 0.16 10.49 -3.92
C SER A 26 -1.00 9.77 -3.24
N LEU A 27 -0.88 8.46 -3.00
CA LEU A 27 -1.91 7.68 -2.33
C LEU A 27 -2.15 8.17 -0.90
N ALA A 28 -1.09 8.39 -0.14
CA ALA A 28 -1.21 8.90 1.23
C ALA A 28 -1.83 10.30 1.27
N GLY A 29 -1.41 11.20 0.37
CA GLY A 29 -1.98 12.55 0.29
C GLY A 29 -3.45 12.56 -0.12
N LEU A 30 -3.83 11.73 -1.11
CA LEU A 30 -5.21 11.61 -1.56
C LEU A 30 -6.10 10.93 -0.50
N PHE A 31 -5.60 9.92 0.21
CA PHE A 31 -6.33 9.29 1.30
C PHE A 31 -6.59 10.29 2.44
N ALA A 32 -5.57 11.04 2.85
CA ALA A 32 -5.73 12.09 3.86
C ALA A 32 -6.73 13.18 3.42
N LEU A 33 -6.67 13.58 2.15
CA LEU A 33 -7.64 14.51 1.57
C LEU A 33 -9.06 13.94 1.64
N ALA A 34 -9.27 12.72 1.14
CA ALA A 34 -10.57 12.06 1.15
C ALA A 34 -11.11 11.89 2.57
N PHE A 35 -10.25 11.53 3.53
CA PHE A 35 -10.61 11.37 4.93
C PHE A 35 -11.10 12.67 5.56
N VAL A 36 -10.39 13.79 5.33
CA VAL A 36 -10.77 15.10 5.89
C VAL A 36 -12.02 15.67 5.22
N THR A 37 -12.20 15.43 3.91
CA THR A 37 -13.31 16.02 3.15
C THR A 37 -14.58 15.19 3.16
N GLY A 38 -14.56 13.98 3.74
CA GLY A 38 -15.66 13.01 3.67
C GLY A 38 -17.01 13.59 4.09
N ASP A 39 -17.03 14.33 5.19
CA ASP A 39 -18.26 14.87 5.77
C ASP A 39 -18.58 16.31 5.34
N GLU A 40 -17.61 17.02 4.77
CA GLU A 40 -17.71 18.46 4.51
C GLU A 40 -17.80 18.83 3.02
N ILE A 41 -17.08 18.11 2.15
CA ILE A 41 -16.90 18.48 0.74
C ILE A 41 -17.03 17.23 -0.14
N GLU A 42 -18.28 16.80 -0.33
CA GLU A 42 -18.65 15.57 -1.05
C GLU A 42 -17.96 15.44 -2.42
N TRP A 43 -18.06 16.46 -3.29
CA TRP A 43 -17.48 16.37 -4.64
C TRP A 43 -15.97 16.12 -4.63
N LEU A 44 -15.25 16.66 -3.63
CA LEU A 44 -13.81 16.50 -3.49
C LEU A 44 -13.47 15.12 -2.92
N HIS A 45 -14.27 14.63 -1.96
CA HIS A 45 -14.18 13.26 -1.46
C HIS A 45 -14.36 12.24 -2.60
N LEU A 46 -15.40 12.40 -3.44
CA LEU A 46 -15.63 11.54 -4.61
C LEU A 46 -14.46 11.60 -5.59
N ALA A 47 -13.98 12.81 -5.95
CA ALA A 47 -12.86 12.97 -6.86
C ALA A 47 -11.57 12.31 -6.33
N ALA A 48 -11.28 12.47 -5.04
CA ALA A 48 -10.15 11.82 -4.38
C ALA A 48 -10.33 10.28 -4.36
N GLY A 49 -11.53 9.78 -4.06
CA GLY A 49 -11.86 8.35 -4.08
C GLY A 49 -11.63 7.71 -5.45
N TYR A 50 -12.07 8.35 -6.54
CA TYR A 50 -11.80 7.88 -7.90
C TYR A 50 -10.31 7.91 -8.26
N ALA A 51 -9.58 8.96 -7.83
CA ALA A 51 -8.13 9.03 -8.02
C ALA A 51 -7.40 7.91 -7.27
N ILE A 52 -7.80 7.60 -6.04
CA ILE A 52 -7.29 6.47 -5.25
C ILE A 52 -7.58 5.16 -5.96
N ALA A 53 -8.81 4.93 -6.43
CA ALA A 53 -9.18 3.72 -7.16
C ALA A 53 -8.29 3.51 -8.40
N GLY A 54 -8.06 4.57 -9.18
CA GLY A 54 -7.16 4.56 -10.33
C GLY A 54 -5.72 4.24 -9.94
N LEU A 55 -5.19 4.87 -8.89
CA LEU A 55 -3.84 4.59 -8.37
C LEU A 55 -3.69 3.13 -7.90
N VAL A 56 -4.68 2.60 -7.17
CA VAL A 56 -4.69 1.19 -6.73
C VAL A 56 -4.66 0.27 -7.94
N GLY A 57 -5.47 0.51 -8.97
CA GLY A 57 -5.45 -0.23 -10.22
C GLY A 57 -4.07 -0.19 -10.90
N LEU A 58 -3.48 0.99 -11.04
CA LEU A 58 -2.13 1.18 -11.59
C LEU A 58 -1.08 0.42 -10.77
N ARG A 59 -1.17 0.45 -9.44
CA ARG A 59 -0.25 -0.26 -8.56
C ARG A 59 -0.37 -1.77 -8.69
N VAL A 60 -1.58 -2.29 -8.84
CA VAL A 60 -1.81 -3.72 -9.09
C VAL A 60 -1.12 -4.12 -10.39
N VAL A 61 -1.36 -3.39 -11.49
CA VAL A 61 -0.69 -3.64 -12.78
C VAL A 61 0.84 -3.58 -12.63
N TRP A 62 1.36 -2.53 -11.99
CA TRP A 62 2.79 -2.35 -11.76
C TRP A 62 3.40 -3.46 -10.88
N GLY A 63 2.60 -4.06 -9.99
CA GLY A 63 2.99 -5.21 -9.19
C GLY A 63 3.19 -6.50 -9.98
N PHE A 64 2.78 -6.54 -11.25
CA PHE A 64 3.06 -7.66 -12.14
C PHE A 64 4.16 -7.31 -13.15
N VAL A 65 4.09 -6.14 -13.78
CA VAL A 65 4.98 -5.79 -14.92
C VAL A 65 6.18 -4.91 -14.54
N GLY A 66 6.20 -4.35 -13.33
CA GLY A 66 7.21 -3.40 -12.90
C GLY A 66 8.61 -4.01 -12.65
N PRO A 67 9.56 -3.18 -12.19
CA PRO A 67 10.90 -3.62 -11.81
C PRO A 67 10.89 -4.67 -10.70
N ARG A 68 11.99 -5.42 -10.54
CA ARG A 68 12.09 -6.56 -9.62
C ARG A 68 11.47 -6.29 -8.25
N HIS A 69 11.91 -5.24 -7.56
CA HIS A 69 11.47 -4.92 -6.19
C HIS A 69 10.05 -4.33 -6.08
N ALA A 70 9.43 -3.97 -7.21
CA ALA A 70 8.03 -3.52 -7.25
C ALA A 70 7.04 -4.69 -7.41
N ARG A 71 7.50 -5.83 -7.92
CA ARG A 71 6.65 -6.97 -8.25
C ARG A 71 6.23 -7.77 -7.02
N PHE A 72 4.97 -8.22 -7.00
CA PHE A 72 4.44 -9.05 -5.91
C PHE A 72 5.25 -10.33 -5.71
N ALA A 73 5.74 -10.95 -6.78
CA ALA A 73 6.57 -12.16 -6.71
C ALA A 73 7.92 -11.98 -5.95
N ASP A 74 8.42 -10.75 -5.80
CA ASP A 74 9.69 -10.50 -5.08
C ASP A 74 9.49 -10.46 -3.56
N PHE A 75 8.34 -9.93 -3.10
CA PHE A 75 8.10 -9.66 -1.69
C PHE A 75 6.95 -10.43 -1.03
N VAL A 76 6.02 -10.98 -1.80
CA VAL A 76 4.90 -11.76 -1.23
C VAL A 76 5.43 -13.12 -0.78
N ARG A 77 5.24 -13.42 0.50
CA ARG A 77 5.67 -14.66 1.15
C ARG A 77 4.47 -15.41 1.72
N PRO A 78 4.52 -16.76 1.80
CA PRO A 78 3.43 -17.53 2.37
C PRO A 78 3.23 -17.17 3.85
N PRO A 79 1.99 -17.28 4.39
CA PRO A 79 1.67 -16.85 5.75
C PRO A 79 2.62 -17.42 6.83
N ARG A 80 3.04 -18.67 6.67
CA ARG A 80 4.01 -19.32 7.58
C ARG A 80 5.33 -18.56 7.73
N GLU A 81 5.85 -17.98 6.65
CA GLU A 81 7.09 -17.20 6.65
C GLU A 81 6.86 -15.82 7.26
N VAL A 82 5.68 -15.24 7.04
CA VAL A 82 5.27 -13.97 7.67
C VAL A 82 5.18 -14.14 9.19
N PHE A 83 4.50 -15.18 9.68
CA PHE A 83 4.41 -15.44 11.13
C PHE A 83 5.75 -15.79 11.75
N ALA A 84 6.59 -16.57 11.06
CA ALA A 84 7.96 -16.85 11.52
C ALA A 84 8.77 -15.56 11.64
N TYR A 85 8.69 -14.68 10.63
CA TYR A 85 9.37 -13.39 10.65
C TYR A 85 8.87 -12.49 11.78
N LEU A 86 7.55 -12.40 11.99
CA LEU A 86 6.96 -11.61 13.09
C LEU A 86 7.42 -12.10 14.46
N ARG A 87 7.44 -13.42 14.68
CA ARG A 87 7.95 -14.01 15.93
C ARG A 87 9.42 -13.66 16.16
N ASP A 88 10.23 -13.74 15.11
CA ASP A 88 11.66 -13.45 15.21
C ASP A 88 11.91 -11.94 15.37
N ALA A 89 11.04 -11.08 14.83
CA ALA A 89 11.07 -9.63 15.04
C ALA A 89 10.76 -9.25 16.50
N VAL A 90 9.74 -9.86 17.11
CA VAL A 90 9.43 -9.67 18.55
C VAL A 90 10.60 -10.10 19.43
N ARG A 91 11.38 -11.09 18.98
CA ARG A 91 12.60 -11.57 19.66
C ARG A 91 13.86 -10.75 19.33
N LEU A 92 13.73 -9.67 18.55
CA LEU A 92 14.85 -8.83 18.08
C LEU A 92 15.91 -9.62 17.28
N ARG A 93 15.49 -10.68 16.57
CA ARG A 93 16.34 -11.58 15.77
C ARG A 93 15.93 -11.64 14.30
N ALA A 94 15.06 -10.74 13.84
CA ALA A 94 14.58 -10.74 12.48
C ALA A 94 15.73 -10.52 11.46
N PRO A 95 15.79 -11.31 10.37
CA PRO A 95 16.77 -11.11 9.32
C PRO A 95 16.57 -9.78 8.59
N ARG A 96 17.66 -9.18 8.14
CA ARG A 96 17.64 -8.00 7.28
C ARG A 96 17.24 -8.38 5.86
N HIS A 97 16.33 -7.60 5.28
CA HIS A 97 15.84 -7.79 3.91
C HIS A 97 16.12 -6.53 3.08
N LEU A 98 16.49 -6.72 1.82
CA LEU A 98 16.54 -5.62 0.85
C LEU A 98 15.15 -5.46 0.22
N GLY A 99 14.58 -4.25 0.30
CA GLY A 99 13.20 -4.00 -0.11
C GLY A 99 12.20 -4.29 1.01
N HIS A 100 11.18 -5.09 0.72
CA HIS A 100 10.16 -5.45 1.71
C HIS A 100 10.56 -6.72 2.46
N ASN A 101 10.39 -6.69 3.78
CA ASN A 101 10.43 -7.90 4.60
C ASN A 101 9.08 -8.67 4.50
N PRO A 102 8.99 -9.93 4.96
CA PRO A 102 7.76 -10.72 4.85
C PRO A 102 6.52 -10.06 5.47
N ALA A 103 6.66 -9.40 6.62
CA ALA A 103 5.57 -8.66 7.25
C ALA A 103 5.15 -7.43 6.44
N GLY A 104 6.11 -6.66 5.93
CA GLY A 104 5.86 -5.52 5.06
C GLY A 104 5.17 -5.92 3.75
N GLY A 105 5.57 -7.05 3.16
CA GLY A 105 4.92 -7.60 1.98
C GLY A 105 3.46 -7.98 2.23
N ALA A 106 3.16 -8.60 3.38
CA ALA A 106 1.79 -8.90 3.79
C ALA A 106 0.97 -7.62 4.03
N MET A 107 1.58 -6.60 4.66
CA MET A 107 0.93 -5.30 4.90
C MET A 107 0.55 -4.60 3.59
N VAL A 108 1.42 -4.63 2.57
CA VAL A 108 1.07 -4.06 1.25
C VAL A 108 -0.17 -4.73 0.66
N LEU A 109 -0.30 -6.05 0.76
CA LEU A 109 -1.48 -6.77 0.27
C LEU A 109 -2.74 -6.41 1.06
N ALA A 110 -2.64 -6.34 2.39
CA ALA A 110 -3.76 -5.97 3.25
C ALA A 110 -4.25 -4.54 2.94
N LEU A 111 -3.33 -3.57 2.83
CA LEU A 111 -3.68 -2.19 2.51
C LEU A 111 -4.28 -2.05 1.11
N LEU A 112 -3.74 -2.74 0.11
CA LEU A 112 -4.33 -2.74 -1.24
C LEU A 112 -5.74 -3.35 -1.25
N ALA A 113 -5.96 -4.44 -0.52
CA ALA A 113 -7.27 -5.08 -0.43
C ALA A 113 -8.31 -4.17 0.25
N LEU A 114 -7.94 -3.56 1.37
CA LEU A 114 -8.82 -2.64 2.09
C LEU A 114 -9.10 -1.38 1.25
N LEU A 115 -8.09 -0.76 0.62
CA LEU A 115 -8.30 0.39 -0.27
C LEU A 115 -9.17 0.04 -1.47
N ALA A 116 -8.99 -1.15 -2.06
CA ALA A 116 -9.88 -1.64 -3.11
C ALA A 116 -11.32 -1.80 -2.60
N GLY A 117 -11.51 -2.33 -1.38
CA GLY A 117 -12.81 -2.43 -0.73
C GLY A 117 -13.48 -1.07 -0.50
N ILE A 118 -12.72 -0.08 -0.02
CA ILE A 118 -13.16 1.31 0.15
C ILE A 118 -13.57 1.91 -1.20
N SER A 119 -12.76 1.74 -2.24
CA SER A 119 -13.09 2.23 -3.59
C SER A 119 -14.34 1.56 -4.18
N VAL A 120 -14.52 0.25 -3.97
CA VAL A 120 -15.69 -0.48 -4.46
C VAL A 120 -16.96 -0.04 -3.74
N THR A 121 -16.94 0.01 -2.41
CA THR A 121 -18.09 0.46 -1.61
C THR A 121 -18.43 1.93 -1.89
N GLY A 122 -17.42 2.80 -2.01
CA GLY A 122 -17.59 4.20 -2.40
C GLY A 122 -18.25 4.33 -3.77
N PHE A 123 -17.80 3.55 -4.75
CA PHE A 123 -18.45 3.50 -6.07
C PHE A 123 -19.89 3.00 -6.00
N MET A 124 -20.16 1.93 -5.24
CA MET A 124 -21.51 1.36 -5.09
C MET A 124 -22.52 2.41 -4.59
N MET A 125 -22.15 3.23 -3.60
CA MET A 125 -23.01 4.31 -3.07
C MET A 125 -23.39 5.35 -4.14
N THR A 126 -22.61 5.49 -5.21
CA THR A 126 -22.94 6.40 -6.33
C THR A 126 -23.91 5.79 -7.35
N THR A 127 -24.32 4.53 -7.18
CA THR A 127 -25.17 3.82 -8.15
C THR A 127 -26.61 3.68 -7.68
N ASN A 128 -27.55 3.68 -8.63
CA ASN A 128 -28.98 3.46 -8.33
C ASN A 128 -29.28 2.10 -7.71
N ALA A 129 -28.45 1.08 -7.96
CA ALA A 129 -28.67 -0.28 -7.45
C ALA A 129 -28.45 -0.41 -5.94
N PHE A 130 -27.64 0.47 -5.36
CA PHE A 130 -27.30 0.47 -3.93
C PHE A 130 -27.71 1.79 -3.24
N TRP A 131 -28.61 2.55 -3.86
CA TRP A 131 -29.12 3.80 -3.30
C TRP A 131 -29.82 3.55 -1.95
N GLY A 132 -29.33 4.20 -0.89
CA GLY A 132 -29.87 4.07 0.47
C GLY A 132 -29.55 2.73 1.17
N ALA A 133 -28.60 1.95 0.63
CA ALA A 133 -28.18 0.71 1.26
C ALA A 133 -27.22 0.97 2.43
N GLU A 134 -27.76 1.10 3.65
CA GLU A 134 -27.02 1.43 4.89
C GLU A 134 -25.78 0.52 5.10
N TRP A 135 -25.88 -0.77 4.81
CA TRP A 135 -24.75 -1.70 4.97
C TRP A 135 -23.54 -1.36 4.09
N VAL A 136 -23.74 -0.67 2.96
CA VAL A 136 -22.64 -0.26 2.06
C VAL A 136 -21.88 0.91 2.67
N GLU A 137 -22.61 1.85 3.28
CA GLU A 137 -22.07 2.99 4.02
C GLU A 137 -21.31 2.50 5.27
N GLU A 138 -21.95 1.67 6.10
CA GLU A 138 -21.32 1.07 7.28
C GLU A 138 -20.06 0.28 6.93
N LEU A 139 -20.07 -0.46 5.81
CA LEU A 139 -18.89 -1.19 5.35
C LEU A 139 -17.81 -0.22 4.87
N HIS A 140 -18.15 0.85 4.15
CA HIS A 140 -17.20 1.86 3.71
C HIS A 140 -16.50 2.52 4.91
N GLU A 141 -17.28 3.00 5.87
CA GLU A 141 -16.77 3.61 7.11
C GLU A 141 -15.94 2.62 7.93
N GLY A 142 -16.42 1.38 8.09
CA GLY A 142 -15.71 0.33 8.82
C GLY A 142 -14.34 0.00 8.22
N LEU A 143 -14.26 -0.02 6.88
CA LEU A 143 -12.99 -0.23 6.17
C LEU A 143 -12.04 0.97 6.34
N VAL A 144 -12.56 2.21 6.29
CA VAL A 144 -11.78 3.43 6.53
C VAL A 144 -11.27 3.47 7.98
N ASN A 145 -12.09 3.14 8.97
CA ASN A 145 -11.69 3.10 10.38
C ASN A 145 -10.59 2.06 10.66
N THR A 146 -10.53 0.98 9.87
CA THR A 146 -9.47 -0.02 9.96
C THR A 146 -8.11 0.49 9.45
N MET A 147 -8.08 1.62 8.73
CA MET A 147 -6.85 2.23 8.19
C MET A 147 -6.12 3.16 9.18
N LEU A 148 -6.78 3.55 10.26
CA LEU A 148 -6.27 4.49 11.27
C LEU A 148 -5.50 3.77 12.38
#